data_AF-A0A255PH24-F1
#
_entry.id   AF-A0A255PH24-F1
#
_cell.length_a   1.000
_cell.length_b   1.000
_cell.length_c   1.000
_cell.angle_alpha   90.00
_cell.angle_beta   90.00
_cell.angle_gamma   90.00
#
_symmetry.space_group_name_H-M   'P 1'
#
loop_
_entity.id
_entity.type
_entity.pdbx_description
1 polymer ?
#
loop_
_entity_poly.entity_id
_entity_poly.type
_entity_poly.pdbx_seq_one_letter_code
_entity_poly.pdbx_strand_id
1 'polypeptide(L)'
;MAHRPPARPRAADPNLRRLLLSTRSFIARPTTSGYDGIYVQLDGQPSAKLPLLLAAFRYRFEGDVAAMAQHLVDGVAVGWDELGTDLLAGAPPQLVTALTGGEQWPSRTLDHLIAPDGSPPVRMTVTEQTAADQDVQWGYVLRSEGIEVISVAHADAGPIIGWDTDPRTRFSDHPAHWPAPTPPPLATSTPTARPPQTARAAALPRPRTAARR
;
A
#
# COMPACT_ATOMS: atom_id res chain seq x y z
N MET A 1 -60.44 -29.42 9.39
CA MET A 1 -59.03 -29.23 9.80
C MET A 1 -58.25 -28.80 8.56
N ALA A 2 -57.88 -27.52 8.47
CA ALA A 2 -57.19 -26.96 7.30
C ALA A 2 -55.68 -26.92 7.56
N HIS A 3 -54.89 -27.59 6.72
CA HIS A 3 -53.43 -27.64 6.78
C HIS A 3 -52.84 -26.31 6.30
N ARG A 4 -52.16 -25.59 7.19
CA ARG A 4 -51.36 -24.40 6.86
C ARG A 4 -49.99 -24.85 6.34
N PRO A 5 -49.53 -24.43 5.15
CA PRO A 5 -48.22 -24.80 4.64
C PRO A 5 -47.10 -24.09 5.44
N PRO A 6 -45.90 -24.70 5.56
CA PRO A 6 -44.78 -24.12 6.28
C PRO A 6 -44.27 -22.85 5.59
N ALA A 7 -43.97 -21.83 6.39
CA ALA A 7 -43.38 -20.59 5.94
C ALA A 7 -42.06 -20.86 5.20
N ARG A 8 -41.91 -20.28 4.00
CA ARG A 8 -40.65 -20.29 3.26
C ARG A 8 -39.55 -19.67 4.15
N PRO A 9 -38.34 -20.24 4.19
CA PRO A 9 -37.23 -19.61 4.88
C PRO A 9 -36.99 -18.23 4.26
N ARG A 10 -36.95 -17.21 5.12
CA ARG A 10 -36.59 -15.84 4.78
C ARG A 10 -35.23 -15.89 4.06
N ALA A 11 -35.19 -15.44 2.80
CA ALA A 11 -33.95 -15.32 2.06
C ALA A 11 -32.93 -14.57 2.93
N ALA A 12 -31.75 -15.17 3.13
CA ALA A 12 -30.64 -14.51 3.82
C ALA A 12 -30.38 -13.18 3.11
N ASP A 13 -30.26 -12.10 3.90
CA ASP A 13 -29.98 -10.77 3.39
C ASP A 13 -28.69 -10.81 2.54
N PRO A 14 -28.72 -10.45 1.25
CA PRO A 14 -27.54 -10.48 0.40
C PRO A 14 -26.41 -9.58 0.93
N ASN A 15 -26.73 -8.55 1.71
CA ASN A 15 -25.74 -7.69 2.37
C ASN A 15 -24.95 -8.46 3.44
N LEU A 16 -25.59 -9.38 4.14
CA LEU A 16 -24.97 -10.17 5.21
C LEU A 16 -24.01 -11.25 4.65
N ARG A 17 -24.26 -11.70 3.40
CA ARG A 17 -23.33 -12.57 2.67
C ARG A 17 -22.13 -11.80 2.09
N ARG A 18 -22.31 -10.54 1.69
CA ARG A 18 -21.21 -9.65 1.27
C ARG A 18 -20.29 -9.28 2.45
N LEU A 19 -20.84 -9.11 3.65
CA LEU A 19 -20.09 -8.79 4.88
C LEU A 19 -19.22 -9.94 5.42
N LEU A 20 -19.60 -11.20 5.20
CA LEU A 20 -18.84 -12.39 5.65
C LEU A 20 -17.76 -12.86 4.65
N LEU A 21 -17.70 -12.26 3.46
CA LEU A 21 -16.72 -12.57 2.39
C LEU A 21 -15.90 -11.35 1.97
N SER A 22 -16.02 -10.23 2.67
CA SER A 22 -15.33 -9.02 2.30
C SER A 22 -13.84 -9.07 2.67
N THR A 23 -12.98 -8.82 1.68
CA THR A 23 -11.56 -8.59 1.94
C THR A 23 -11.37 -7.19 2.48
N ARG A 24 -10.90 -7.11 3.72
CA ARG A 24 -10.59 -5.86 4.42
C ARG A 24 -9.19 -5.40 4.08
N SER A 25 -9.01 -4.09 4.00
CA SER A 25 -7.73 -3.48 3.67
C SER A 25 -7.54 -2.14 4.37
N PHE A 26 -6.43 -1.47 4.08
CA PHE A 26 -6.22 -0.09 4.48
C PHE A 26 -5.51 0.70 3.37
N ILE A 27 -5.69 2.01 3.38
CA ILE A 27 -4.89 2.95 2.57
C ILE A 27 -4.10 3.83 3.52
N ALA A 28 -2.80 3.96 3.28
CA ALA A 28 -1.91 4.67 4.18
C ALA A 28 -1.01 5.67 3.47
N ARG A 29 -0.50 6.62 4.25
CA ARG A 29 0.68 7.41 3.89
C ARG A 29 1.93 6.80 4.53
N PRO A 30 3.08 6.89 3.85
CA PRO A 30 4.34 6.56 4.47
C PRO A 30 4.64 7.56 5.60
N THR A 31 5.24 7.05 6.67
CA THR A 31 5.84 7.85 7.74
C THR A 31 7.34 7.57 7.78
N THR A 32 8.08 8.27 8.64
CA THR A 32 9.53 8.06 8.79
C THR A 32 9.89 6.62 9.16
N SER A 33 9.04 5.93 9.92
CA SER A 33 9.31 4.60 10.45
C SER A 33 8.38 3.51 9.93
N GLY A 34 7.38 3.84 9.11
CA GLY A 34 6.38 2.88 8.66
C GLY A 34 5.28 3.55 7.85
N TYR A 35 4.04 3.37 8.28
CA TYR A 35 2.87 3.97 7.64
C TYR A 35 1.77 4.31 8.64
N ASP A 36 0.94 5.27 8.26
CA ASP A 36 -0.26 5.68 8.99
C ASP A 36 -1.44 5.75 8.01
N GLY A 37 -2.45 4.93 8.24
CA GLY A 37 -3.52 4.70 7.30
C GLY A 37 -4.90 4.62 7.90
N ILE A 38 -5.86 4.47 7.00
CA ILE A 38 -7.27 4.38 7.31
C ILE A 38 -7.83 3.05 6.81
N TYR A 39 -8.65 2.43 7.64
CA TYR A 39 -9.32 1.17 7.34
C TYR A 39 -10.31 1.28 6.17
N VAL A 40 -10.41 0.20 5.40
CA VAL A 40 -11.34 0.01 4.27
C VAL A 40 -12.02 -1.36 4.38
N GLN A 41 -13.34 -1.37 4.55
CA GLN A 41 -14.13 -2.58 4.80
C GLN A 41 -14.30 -3.47 3.56
N LEU A 42 -14.60 -2.86 2.40
CA LEU A 42 -14.98 -3.57 1.17
C LEU A 42 -13.92 -3.52 0.06
N ASP A 43 -13.89 -4.61 -0.70
CA ASP A 43 -13.18 -4.74 -1.97
C ASP A 43 -11.68 -4.42 -1.85
N GLY A 44 -11.08 -4.97 -0.79
CA GLY A 44 -9.68 -4.74 -0.45
C GLY A 44 -8.68 -5.58 -1.25
N GLN A 45 -9.12 -6.44 -2.18
CA GLN A 45 -8.19 -7.24 -2.99
C GLN A 45 -7.43 -6.37 -4.02
N PRO A 46 -6.17 -6.71 -4.38
CA PRO A 46 -5.39 -5.95 -5.35
C PRO A 46 -6.07 -5.80 -6.72
N SER A 47 -6.76 -6.83 -7.21
CA SER A 47 -7.47 -6.80 -8.49
C SER A 47 -8.60 -5.77 -8.54
N ALA A 48 -9.21 -5.47 -7.39
CA ALA A 48 -10.25 -4.45 -7.27
C ALA A 48 -9.66 -3.07 -6.94
N LYS A 49 -8.73 -3.01 -5.99
CA LYS A 49 -8.27 -1.74 -5.42
C LYS A 49 -7.25 -1.01 -6.29
N LEU A 50 -6.26 -1.72 -6.84
CA LEU A 50 -5.16 -1.07 -7.58
C LEU A 50 -5.65 -0.34 -8.84
N PRO A 51 -6.52 -0.91 -9.68
CA PRO A 51 -7.05 -0.19 -10.83
C PRO A 51 -7.72 1.13 -10.44
N LEU A 52 -8.48 1.12 -9.34
CA LEU A 52 -9.19 2.30 -8.85
C LEU A 52 -8.21 3.37 -8.37
N LEU A 53 -7.20 2.99 -7.59
CA LEU A 53 -6.21 3.93 -7.04
C LEU A 53 -5.30 4.52 -8.13
N LEU A 54 -4.82 3.69 -9.07
CA LEU A 54 -3.99 4.14 -10.19
C LEU A 54 -4.76 5.11 -11.11
N ALA A 55 -6.03 4.81 -11.40
CA ALA A 55 -6.87 5.70 -12.19
C ALA A 55 -7.19 7.00 -11.41
N ALA A 56 -7.48 6.91 -10.12
CA ALA A 56 -7.75 8.08 -9.29
C ALA A 56 -6.56 9.04 -9.26
N PHE A 57 -5.36 8.51 -9.01
CA PHE A 57 -4.12 9.27 -9.06
C PHE A 57 -4.01 10.05 -10.38
N ARG A 58 -4.18 9.35 -11.50
CA ARG A 58 -3.96 9.94 -12.83
C ARG A 58 -5.01 10.96 -13.24
N TYR A 59 -6.29 10.71 -12.94
CA TYR A 59 -7.40 11.50 -13.50
C TYR A 59 -8.06 12.42 -12.49
N ARG A 60 -8.42 11.92 -11.32
CA ARG A 60 -9.11 12.72 -10.31
C ARG A 60 -8.16 13.66 -9.57
N PHE A 61 -6.95 13.18 -9.28
CA PHE A 61 -5.95 13.92 -8.51
C PHE A 61 -4.83 14.48 -9.38
N GLU A 62 -4.89 14.31 -10.70
CA GLU A 62 -3.95 14.92 -11.66
C GLU A 62 -2.46 14.64 -11.36
N GLY A 63 -2.17 13.50 -10.75
CA GLY A 63 -0.82 13.10 -10.34
C GLY A 63 -0.36 13.64 -8.98
N ASP A 64 -1.25 14.26 -8.21
CA ASP A 64 -0.96 14.78 -6.87
C ASP A 64 -1.23 13.72 -5.78
N VAL A 65 -0.15 13.05 -5.34
CA VAL A 65 -0.19 12.07 -4.25
C VAL A 65 -0.66 12.71 -2.94
N ALA A 66 -0.29 13.96 -2.67
CA ALA A 66 -0.66 14.63 -1.42
C ALA A 66 -2.16 14.94 -1.39
N ALA A 67 -2.73 15.43 -2.49
CA ALA A 67 -4.18 15.63 -2.61
C ALA A 67 -4.96 14.31 -2.53
N MET A 68 -4.44 13.26 -3.17
CA MET A 68 -5.02 11.91 -3.10
C MET A 68 -5.02 11.38 -1.66
N ALA A 69 -3.90 11.52 -0.96
CA ALA A 69 -3.78 11.06 0.43
C ALA A 69 -4.62 11.90 1.39
N GLN A 70 -4.69 13.23 1.18
CA GLN A 70 -5.58 14.12 1.92
C GLN A 70 -7.04 13.66 1.81
N HIS A 71 -7.46 13.23 0.61
CA HIS A 71 -8.81 12.74 0.39
C HIS A 71 -9.04 11.34 0.97
N LEU A 72 -8.14 10.40 0.67
CA LEU A 72 -8.32 8.99 0.98
C LEU A 72 -7.97 8.62 2.41
N VAL A 73 -7.14 9.41 3.10
CA VAL A 73 -6.62 9.10 4.44
C VAL A 73 -6.99 10.19 5.44
N ASP A 74 -6.58 11.44 5.21
CA ASP A 74 -6.65 12.49 6.24
C ASP A 74 -8.06 13.03 6.47
N GLY A 75 -8.82 13.22 5.40
CA GLY A 75 -10.17 13.76 5.44
C GLY A 75 -11.25 12.81 5.97
N VAL A 76 -10.88 11.57 6.31
CA VAL A 76 -11.83 10.50 6.64
C VAL A 76 -12.09 10.46 8.15
N ALA A 77 -13.33 10.61 8.61
CA ALA A 77 -13.60 10.64 10.06
C ALA A 77 -13.35 9.29 10.75
N VAL A 78 -13.83 8.18 10.16
CA VAL A 78 -13.85 6.86 10.80
C VAL A 78 -13.06 5.84 9.97
N GLY A 79 -13.52 5.60 8.75
CA GLY A 79 -12.94 4.69 7.78
C GLY A 79 -13.82 4.61 6.55
N TRP A 80 -13.42 3.83 5.57
CA TRP A 80 -14.21 3.59 4.38
C TRP A 80 -15.02 2.31 4.54
N ASP A 81 -16.32 2.39 4.28
CA ASP A 81 -17.09 1.19 3.98
C ASP A 81 -16.67 0.69 2.60
N GLU A 82 -16.64 1.60 1.62
CA GLU A 82 -16.34 1.28 0.23
C GLU A 82 -15.71 2.48 -0.47
N LEU A 83 -14.79 2.21 -1.40
CA LEU A 83 -14.31 3.21 -2.34
C LEU A 83 -15.02 3.01 -3.68
N GLY A 84 -15.56 4.10 -4.20
CA GLY A 84 -16.45 4.08 -5.35
C GLY A 84 -15.88 4.72 -6.60
N THR A 85 -16.73 4.72 -7.62
CA THR A 85 -16.43 5.26 -8.95
C THR A 85 -16.28 6.76 -9.00
N ASP A 86 -16.66 7.48 -7.94
CA ASP A 86 -16.34 8.90 -7.82
C ASP A 86 -14.83 9.13 -7.87
N LEU A 87 -14.01 8.15 -7.46
CA LEU A 87 -12.55 8.20 -7.62
C LEU A 87 -12.09 8.24 -9.07
N LEU A 88 -12.95 7.87 -10.03
CA LEU A 88 -12.69 7.90 -11.46
C LEU A 88 -13.15 9.21 -12.13
N ALA A 89 -13.48 10.25 -11.34
CA ALA A 89 -13.80 11.57 -11.89
C ALA A 89 -12.69 12.06 -12.83
N GLY A 90 -13.07 12.53 -14.02
CA GLY A 90 -12.14 12.95 -15.07
C GLY A 90 -11.54 11.83 -15.93
N ALA A 91 -11.78 10.56 -15.60
CA ALA A 91 -11.29 9.44 -16.40
C ALA A 91 -12.07 9.28 -17.73
N PRO A 92 -11.42 8.79 -18.80
CA PRO A 92 -12.09 8.48 -20.05
C PRO A 92 -13.23 7.45 -19.84
N PRO A 93 -14.39 7.59 -20.50
CA PRO A 93 -15.52 6.66 -20.32
C PRO A 93 -15.15 5.20 -20.58
N GLN A 94 -14.28 4.93 -21.57
CA GLN A 94 -13.83 3.58 -21.89
C GLN A 94 -12.93 2.99 -20.78
N LEU A 95 -12.29 3.82 -19.95
CA LEU A 95 -11.58 3.36 -18.77
C LEU A 95 -12.58 3.05 -17.66
N VAL A 96 -13.52 3.94 -17.38
CA VAL A 96 -14.56 3.72 -16.37
C VAL A 96 -15.31 2.42 -16.65
N THR A 97 -15.79 2.20 -17.88
CA THR A 97 -16.46 0.96 -18.27
C THR A 97 -15.57 -0.27 -18.12
N ALA A 98 -14.29 -0.17 -18.45
CA ALA A 98 -13.37 -1.30 -18.32
C ALA A 98 -13.14 -1.71 -16.86
N LEU A 99 -13.16 -0.76 -15.92
CA LEU A 99 -12.90 -1.01 -14.50
C LEU A 99 -14.16 -1.39 -13.71
N THR A 100 -15.33 -0.94 -14.15
CA THR A 100 -16.57 -1.01 -13.34
C THR A 100 -17.72 -1.74 -14.05
N GLY A 101 -17.53 -2.17 -15.30
CA GLY A 101 -18.64 -2.63 -16.14
C GLY A 101 -19.62 -1.52 -16.54
N GLY A 102 -19.30 -0.26 -16.23
CA GLY A 102 -20.18 0.90 -16.45
C GLY A 102 -21.09 1.22 -15.28
N GLU A 103 -20.96 0.49 -14.17
CA GLU A 103 -21.67 0.82 -12.93
C GLU A 103 -21.12 2.11 -12.32
N GLN A 104 -21.98 2.83 -11.60
CA GLN A 104 -21.62 4.05 -10.88
C GLN A 104 -22.13 3.98 -9.46
N TRP A 105 -21.24 4.20 -8.51
CA TRP A 105 -21.55 4.31 -7.09
C TRP A 105 -20.54 5.25 -6.42
N PRO A 106 -20.96 6.03 -5.40
CA PRO A 106 -20.06 6.88 -4.64
C PRO A 106 -19.28 6.06 -3.61
N SER A 107 -18.11 6.57 -3.21
CA SER A 107 -17.41 6.14 -2.01
C SER A 107 -18.29 6.37 -0.78
N ARG A 108 -18.24 5.44 0.18
CA ARG A 108 -19.07 5.46 1.39
C ARG A 108 -18.18 5.33 2.63
N THR A 109 -18.36 6.21 3.59
CA THR A 109 -17.65 6.17 4.87
C THR A 109 -18.36 5.25 5.88
N LEU A 110 -17.63 4.75 6.87
CA LEU A 110 -18.18 4.01 8.02
C LEU A 110 -18.83 4.97 9.03
N ASP A 111 -19.90 5.65 8.62
CA ASP A 111 -20.65 6.62 9.44
C ASP A 111 -21.85 6.00 10.18
N HIS A 112 -22.22 4.76 9.84
CA HIS A 112 -23.36 4.04 10.41
C HIS A 112 -23.02 3.17 11.63
N LEU A 113 -21.77 3.22 12.11
CA LEU A 113 -21.36 2.48 13.30
C LEU A 113 -21.98 3.11 14.55
N ILE A 114 -22.53 2.28 15.43
CA ILE A 114 -23.04 2.69 16.73
C ILE A 114 -22.25 1.91 17.78
N ALA A 115 -21.48 2.61 18.60
CA ALA A 115 -20.79 1.98 19.71
C ALA A 115 -21.82 1.45 20.73
N PRO A 116 -21.58 0.30 21.40
CA PRO A 116 -22.52 -0.25 22.38
C PRO A 116 -22.87 0.69 23.53
N ASP A 117 -21.96 1.62 23.85
CA ASP A 117 -22.12 2.65 24.86
C ASP A 117 -22.74 3.95 24.32
N GLY A 118 -23.08 4.00 23.03
CA GLY A 118 -23.65 5.17 22.36
C GLY A 118 -22.64 6.28 22.02
N SER A 119 -21.34 6.05 22.24
CA SER A 119 -20.29 7.01 21.85
C SER A 119 -20.13 7.10 20.32
N PRO A 120 -19.65 8.25 19.80
CA PRO A 120 -19.32 8.37 18.38
C PRO A 120 -18.26 7.35 17.95
N PRO A 121 -18.32 6.82 16.73
CA PRO A 121 -17.30 5.91 16.22
C PRO A 121 -15.92 6.56 16.21
N VAL A 122 -14.92 5.79 16.63
CA VAL A 122 -13.52 6.23 16.65
C VAL A 122 -12.89 5.96 15.29
N ARG A 123 -11.98 6.85 14.87
CA ARG A 123 -11.16 6.67 13.67
C ARG A 123 -10.40 5.34 13.70
N MET A 124 -10.68 4.50 12.70
CA MET A 124 -10.07 3.18 12.52
C MET A 124 -8.72 3.32 11.82
N THR A 125 -7.75 3.77 12.60
CA THR A 125 -6.38 4.02 12.14
C THR A 125 -5.61 2.71 12.07
N VAL A 126 -4.92 2.47 10.96
CA VAL A 126 -4.08 1.29 10.74
C VAL A 126 -2.64 1.73 10.58
N THR A 127 -1.81 1.29 11.51
CA THR A 127 -0.36 1.51 11.51
C THR A 127 0.38 0.21 11.27
N GLU A 128 1.67 0.29 11.00
CA GLU A 128 2.56 -0.87 10.90
C GLU A 128 2.46 -1.79 12.14
N GLN A 129 2.31 -1.20 13.34
CA GLN A 129 2.25 -1.95 14.58
C GLN A 129 0.90 -2.61 14.83
N THR A 130 -0.17 -2.14 14.19
CA THR A 130 -1.54 -2.59 14.48
C THR A 130 -2.19 -3.36 13.32
N ALA A 131 -1.58 -3.37 12.13
CA ALA A 131 -2.18 -3.97 10.94
C ALA A 131 -2.48 -5.46 11.13
N ALA A 132 -1.55 -6.22 11.71
CA ALA A 132 -1.72 -7.66 11.95
C ALA A 132 -2.90 -7.98 12.90
N ASP A 133 -3.22 -7.07 13.82
CA ASP A 133 -4.24 -7.27 14.85
C ASP A 133 -5.65 -6.81 14.41
N GLN A 134 -5.76 -6.09 13.29
CA GLN A 134 -7.02 -5.47 12.83
C GLN A 134 -7.75 -6.27 11.72
N ASP A 135 -7.39 -7.54 11.51
CA ASP A 135 -8.02 -8.44 10.53
C ASP A 135 -8.06 -7.83 9.10
N VAL A 136 -7.06 -7.01 8.77
CA VAL A 136 -6.84 -6.49 7.42
C VAL A 136 -5.94 -7.45 6.64
N GLN A 137 -6.30 -7.70 5.38
CA GLN A 137 -5.60 -8.66 4.53
C GLN A 137 -4.59 -7.98 3.61
N TRP A 138 -4.87 -6.73 3.24
CA TRP A 138 -4.07 -5.95 2.30
C TRP A 138 -3.82 -4.53 2.77
N GLY A 139 -2.64 -4.02 2.47
CA GLY A 139 -2.25 -2.63 2.68
C GLY A 139 -1.86 -1.94 1.39
N TYR A 140 -2.29 -0.69 1.23
CA TYR A 140 -1.93 0.16 0.08
C TYR A 140 -1.28 1.45 0.60
N VAL A 141 0.05 1.54 0.54
CA VAL A 141 0.79 2.72 1.02
C VAL A 141 1.10 3.63 -0.18
N LEU A 142 0.62 4.88 -0.12
CA LEU A 142 0.77 5.88 -1.17
C LEU A 142 2.17 6.51 -1.10
N ARG A 143 3.16 5.90 -1.79
CA ARG A 143 4.54 6.37 -1.87
C ARG A 143 4.69 7.43 -2.98
N SER A 144 5.79 8.17 -2.98
CA SER A 144 6.09 9.16 -4.04
C SER A 144 6.21 8.51 -5.42
N GLU A 145 6.79 7.32 -5.47
CA GLU A 145 7.11 6.56 -6.68
C GLU A 145 5.97 5.64 -7.14
N GLY A 146 5.02 5.32 -6.27
CA GLY A 146 3.94 4.37 -6.57
C GLY A 146 3.10 3.97 -5.36
N ILE A 147 2.36 2.88 -5.52
CA ILE A 147 1.59 2.25 -4.44
C ILE A 147 2.36 1.02 -3.97
N GLU A 148 2.79 1.01 -2.71
CA GLU A 148 3.28 -0.21 -2.07
C GLU A 148 2.10 -1.11 -1.69
N VAL A 149 2.19 -2.39 -2.04
CA VAL A 149 1.11 -3.36 -1.83
C VAL A 149 1.55 -4.45 -0.88
N ILE A 150 1.01 -4.41 0.34
CA ILE A 150 1.42 -5.29 1.43
C ILE A 150 0.37 -6.40 1.59
N SER A 151 0.79 -7.66 1.54
CA SER A 151 -0.03 -8.76 2.06
C SER A 151 0.24 -8.92 3.55
N VAL A 152 -0.64 -8.37 4.38
CA VAL A 152 -0.38 -8.15 5.82
C VAL A 152 -0.06 -9.45 6.56
N ALA A 153 -0.71 -10.55 6.20
CA ALA A 153 -0.46 -11.85 6.84
C ALA A 153 0.86 -12.52 6.42
N HIS A 154 1.53 -12.02 5.37
CA HIS A 154 2.67 -12.69 4.75
C HIS A 154 3.96 -11.86 4.76
N ALA A 155 3.87 -10.53 4.86
CA ALA A 155 5.03 -9.65 4.85
C ALA A 155 4.72 -8.29 5.51
N ASP A 156 5.75 -7.69 6.09
CA ASP A 156 5.70 -6.33 6.65
C ASP A 156 5.84 -5.24 5.58
N ALA A 157 6.34 -5.60 4.39
CA ALA A 157 6.56 -4.72 3.25
C ALA A 157 6.21 -5.42 1.94
N GLY A 158 5.94 -4.64 0.90
CA GLY A 158 5.48 -5.15 -0.40
C GLY A 158 6.20 -4.52 -1.59
N PRO A 159 5.97 -5.04 -2.82
CA PRO A 159 6.48 -4.38 -4.00
C PRO A 159 5.73 -3.07 -4.25
N ILE A 160 6.41 -2.13 -4.90
CA ILE A 160 5.85 -0.85 -5.31
C ILE A 160 5.38 -0.95 -6.75
N ILE A 161 4.11 -0.64 -6.97
CA ILE A 161 3.51 -0.50 -8.30
C ILE A 161 3.62 0.96 -8.72
N GLY A 162 4.41 1.23 -9.77
CA GLY A 162 4.65 2.58 -10.27
C GLY A 162 3.37 3.27 -10.71
N TRP A 163 3.29 4.58 -10.48
CA TRP A 163 2.13 5.41 -10.84
C TRP A 163 1.81 5.43 -12.34
N ASP A 164 2.78 5.09 -13.19
CA ASP A 164 2.65 4.98 -14.64
C ASP A 164 2.04 3.65 -15.11
N THR A 165 1.84 2.69 -14.20
CA THR A 165 1.21 1.40 -14.49
C THR A 165 -0.18 1.60 -15.08
N ASP A 166 -0.48 0.92 -16.20
CA ASP A 166 -1.83 0.95 -16.79
C ASP A 166 -2.85 0.44 -15.75
N PRO A 167 -3.88 1.24 -15.37
CA PRO A 167 -4.93 0.79 -14.47
C PRO A 167 -5.69 -0.45 -14.97
N ARG A 168 -5.64 -0.76 -16.28
CA ARG A 168 -6.23 -1.97 -16.85
C ARG A 168 -5.38 -3.23 -16.68
N THR A 169 -4.19 -3.11 -16.12
CA THR A 169 -3.35 -4.25 -15.76
C THR A 169 -4.12 -5.23 -14.88
N ARG A 170 -4.01 -6.52 -15.16
CA ARG A 170 -4.57 -7.55 -14.28
C ARG A 170 -3.66 -7.78 -13.10
N PHE A 171 -4.12 -7.41 -11.91
CA PHE A 171 -3.44 -7.70 -10.65
C PHE A 171 -3.94 -9.01 -10.04
N SER A 172 -3.07 -9.71 -9.34
CA SER A 172 -3.41 -10.98 -8.70
C SER A 172 -3.81 -10.78 -7.25
N ASP A 173 -4.84 -11.50 -6.81
CA ASP A 173 -5.28 -11.52 -5.40
C ASP A 173 -4.57 -12.56 -4.55
N HIS A 174 -3.59 -13.28 -5.13
CA HIS A 174 -2.85 -14.30 -4.42
C HIS A 174 -1.66 -13.70 -3.67
N PRO A 175 -1.57 -13.83 -2.34
CA PRO A 175 -0.49 -13.24 -1.53
C PRO A 175 0.93 -13.54 -2.01
N ALA A 176 1.19 -14.75 -2.50
CA ALA A 176 2.52 -15.16 -2.95
C ALA A 176 3.06 -14.35 -4.15
N HIS A 177 2.20 -13.60 -4.86
CA HIS A 177 2.62 -12.72 -5.95
C HIS A 177 3.07 -11.33 -5.49
N TRP A 178 3.02 -11.07 -4.18
CA TRP A 178 3.38 -9.80 -3.57
C TRP A 178 4.52 -9.99 -2.55
N PRO A 179 5.69 -10.50 -2.97
CA PRO A 179 6.80 -10.75 -2.06
C PRO A 179 7.39 -9.44 -1.53
N ALA A 180 7.89 -9.48 -0.30
CA ALA A 180 8.68 -8.37 0.24
C ALA A 180 9.87 -8.05 -0.68
N PRO A 181 10.23 -6.77 -0.85
CA PRO A 181 11.43 -6.39 -1.56
C PRO A 181 12.64 -7.10 -0.94
N THR A 182 13.41 -7.82 -1.76
CA THR A 182 14.67 -8.39 -1.28
C THR A 182 15.62 -7.23 -1.00
N PRO A 183 16.15 -7.07 0.22
CA PRO A 183 17.15 -6.05 0.47
C PRO A 183 18.33 -6.28 -0.48
N PRO A 184 18.91 -5.21 -1.07
CA PRO A 184 20.08 -5.37 -1.92
C PRO A 184 21.15 -6.12 -1.13
N PRO A 185 21.84 -7.11 -1.75
CA PRO A 185 22.92 -7.81 -1.05
C PRO A 185 23.89 -6.75 -0.56
N LEU A 186 24.17 -6.76 0.75
CA LEU A 186 25.20 -5.92 1.35
C LEU A 186 26.44 -6.05 0.49
N ALA A 187 26.81 -4.98 -0.23
CA ALA A 187 28.02 -4.95 -1.00
C ALA A 187 29.15 -5.17 -0.01
N THR A 188 29.71 -6.39 0.01
CA THR A 188 30.90 -6.70 0.78
C THR A 188 31.94 -5.71 0.30
N SER A 189 32.29 -4.76 1.15
CA SER A 189 33.31 -3.76 0.84
C SER A 189 34.56 -4.53 0.45
N THR A 190 34.90 -4.50 -0.83
CA THR A 190 36.15 -5.07 -1.31
C THR A 190 37.25 -4.33 -0.54
N PRO A 191 38.16 -5.04 0.16
CA PRO A 191 39.23 -4.37 0.88
C PRO A 191 40.00 -3.48 -0.09
N THR A 192 39.98 -2.18 0.17
CA THR A 192 40.76 -1.18 -0.57
C THR A 192 42.17 -1.70 -0.75
N ALA A 193 42.57 -1.88 -2.01
CA ALA A 193 43.94 -2.22 -2.36
C ALA A 193 44.88 -1.19 -1.72
N ARG A 194 45.79 -1.71 -0.89
CA ARG A 194 46.87 -0.98 -0.24
C ARG A 194 47.65 -0.16 -1.30
N PRO A 195 47.89 1.15 -1.08
CA PRO A 195 48.66 1.93 -2.04
C PRO A 195 50.10 1.39 -2.16
N PRO A 196 50.72 1.48 -3.35
CA PRO A 196 52.05 0.96 -3.59
C PRO A 196 53.07 1.70 -2.72
N GLN A 197 53.84 0.92 -1.98
CA GLN A 197 54.93 1.38 -1.13
C GLN A 197 56.04 1.93 -2.02
N THR A 198 56.24 3.25 -2.01
CA THR A 198 57.32 3.94 -2.72
C THR A 198 58.67 3.35 -2.35
N ALA A 199 59.40 2.89 -3.37
CA ALA A 199 60.75 2.35 -3.23
C ALA A 199 61.70 3.39 -2.62
N ARG A 200 62.41 2.98 -1.57
CA ARG A 200 63.41 3.77 -0.85
C ARG A 200 64.65 3.94 -1.74
N ALA A 201 64.98 5.19 -2.08
CA ALA A 201 66.14 5.53 -2.90
C ALA A 201 67.45 5.08 -2.25
N ALA A 202 68.35 4.50 -3.07
CA ALA A 202 69.68 4.06 -2.68
C ALA A 202 70.56 5.25 -2.25
N ALA A 203 71.28 5.08 -1.14
CA ALA A 203 72.24 6.04 -0.63
C ALA A 203 73.51 6.04 -1.50
N LEU A 204 73.90 7.22 -2.00
CA LEU A 204 75.19 7.47 -2.65
C LEU A 204 76.30 7.59 -1.58
N PRO A 205 77.47 6.96 -1.77
CA PRO A 205 78.62 7.15 -0.87
C PRO A 205 79.29 8.51 -1.15
N ARG A 206 79.42 9.35 -0.12
CA ARG A 206 80.24 10.57 -0.17
C ARG A 206 81.71 10.23 0.10
N PRO A 207 82.67 10.80 -0.65
CA PRO A 207 84.09 10.61 -0.41
C PRO A 207 84.72 11.79 0.37
N ARG A 208 85.98 11.56 0.79
CA ARG A 208 87.05 12.52 1.19
C ARG A 208 87.05 13.04 2.64
N THR A 209 88.17 13.28 3.34
CA THR A 209 89.62 13.00 3.23
C THR A 209 90.22 13.33 4.62
N ALA A 210 91.37 12.75 4.96
CA ALA A 210 92.16 12.89 6.19
C ALA A 210 92.58 14.32 6.60
N ALA A 211 92.85 14.56 7.91
CA ALA A 211 94.21 14.71 8.50
C ALA A 211 94.29 15.60 9.78
N ARG A 212 95.25 15.23 10.66
CA ARG A 212 95.95 15.97 11.75
C ARG A 212 95.13 16.29 13.03
N ARG A 213 95.66 16.13 14.25
CA ARG A 213 97.04 16.32 14.74
C ARG A 213 97.32 15.43 15.95
#